data_AF-A0A5R9M6I0-F1
#
_entry.id   AF-A0A5R9M6I0-F1
#
_cell.length_a   1.000
_cell.length_b   1.000
_cell.length_c   1.000
_cell.angle_alpha   90.00
_cell.angle_beta   90.00
_cell.angle_gamma   90.00
#
_symmetry.space_group_name_H-M   'P 1'
#
loop_
_entity.id
_entity.type
_entity.pdbx_description
1 polymer ?
#
loop_
_entity_poly.entity_id
_entity_poly.type
_entity_poly.pdbx_seq_one_letter_code
_entity_poly.pdbx_strand_id
1 'polypeptide(L)'
;MHTRTEQPRRVTVVDGGPILVEGPVEVMTDDGKLVVSDRVVVALCTCRRSRIHPWCDTSHRRREHIPAAADTVRAPACGAGATSGRGVEGTDGRQDKEGAP
;
A
#
# COMPACT_ATOMS: atom_id res chain seq x y z
N MET A 1 2.56 31.70 13.68
CA MET A 1 2.73 31.73 12.21
C MET A 1 3.78 30.69 11.87
N HIS A 2 3.39 29.56 11.28
CA HIS A 2 4.36 28.53 10.89
C HIS A 2 4.96 28.93 9.55
N THR A 3 6.29 28.96 9.50
CA THR A 3 7.00 29.14 8.24
C THR A 3 6.68 27.96 7.32
N ARG A 4 6.71 28.16 6.00
CA ARG A 4 6.41 27.10 5.02
C ARG A 4 7.31 25.84 5.17
N THR A 5 8.38 25.97 5.95
CA THR A 5 9.35 24.92 6.29
C THR A 5 8.88 24.01 7.43
N GLU A 6 7.97 24.47 8.29
CA GLU A 6 7.44 23.68 9.42
C GLU A 6 6.22 22.83 9.05
N GLN A 7 5.59 23.10 7.90
CA GLN A 7 4.48 22.27 7.42
C GLN A 7 5.04 20.99 6.79
N PRO A 8 4.68 19.80 7.31
CA PRO A 8 5.11 18.55 6.72
C PRO A 8 4.59 18.46 5.30
N ARG A 9 5.45 18.06 4.36
CA ARG A 9 5.04 17.84 2.97
C ARG A 9 4.35 16.51 2.84
N ARG A 10 3.21 16.51 2.14
CA ARG A 10 2.47 15.28 1.93
C ARG A 10 3.20 14.40 0.91
N VAL A 11 3.41 13.15 1.29
CA VAL A 11 3.91 12.09 0.43
C VAL A 11 2.91 10.94 0.47
N THR A 12 2.45 10.51 -0.71
CA THR A 12 1.53 9.38 -0.85
C THR A 12 2.22 8.29 -1.66
N VAL A 13 2.32 7.09 -1.08
CA VAL A 13 2.83 5.91 -1.77
C VAL A 13 1.65 5.20 -2.44
N VAL A 14 1.74 5.00 -3.76
CA VAL A 14 0.74 4.23 -4.52
C VAL A 14 1.27 2.82 -4.72
N ASP A 15 0.51 1.81 -4.29
CA ASP A 15 0.87 0.41 -4.51
C ASP A 15 0.99 0.11 -6.03
N GLY A 16 2.08 -0.56 -6.42
CA GLY A 16 2.44 -0.78 -7.82
C GLY A 16 2.66 0.50 -8.66
N GLY A 17 2.61 1.68 -8.04
CA GLY A 17 2.54 2.98 -8.70
C GLY A 17 3.65 3.96 -8.26
N PRO A 18 3.55 5.23 -8.69
CA PRO A 18 4.51 6.25 -8.32
C PRO A 18 4.34 6.72 -6.87
N ILE A 19 5.35 7.39 -6.34
CA ILE A 19 5.21 8.20 -5.13
C ILE A 19 4.71 9.59 -5.53
N LEU A 20 3.62 10.06 -4.95
CA LEU A 20 3.10 11.40 -5.16
C LEU A 20 3.64 12.32 -4.06
N VAL A 21 4.27 13.43 -4.45
CA VAL A 21 4.83 14.42 -3.53
C VAL A 21 4.19 15.77 -3.79
N GLU A 22 3.79 16.45 -2.73
CA GLU A 22 3.36 17.85 -2.78
C GLU A 22 4.56 18.75 -3.08
N GLY A 23 4.51 19.46 -4.21
CA GLY A 23 5.63 20.25 -4.72
C GLY A 23 5.66 21.70 -4.23
N PRO A 24 6.60 22.51 -4.77
CA PRO A 24 7.65 22.13 -5.72
C PRO A 24 8.68 21.18 -5.09
N VAL A 25 9.36 20.36 -5.91
CA VAL A 25 10.37 19.40 -5.44
C VAL A 25 11.69 19.50 -6.21
N GLU A 26 12.77 19.34 -5.49
CA GLU A 26 14.12 19.09 -6.03
C GLU A 26 14.48 17.63 -5.78
N VAL A 27 14.97 16.94 -6.81
CA VAL A 27 15.32 15.53 -6.75
C VAL A 27 16.76 15.36 -7.21
N MET A 28 17.58 14.74 -6.36
CA MET A 28 18.91 14.28 -6.71
C MET A 28 18.81 12.83 -7.21
N THR A 29 19.30 12.56 -8.42
CA THR A 29 19.40 11.20 -8.96
C THR A 29 20.67 10.51 -8.46
N ASP A 30 20.75 9.20 -8.67
CA ASP A 30 21.93 8.38 -8.39
C ASP A 30 23.14 8.77 -9.27
N ASP A 31 22.90 9.28 -10.47
CA ASP A 31 23.93 9.89 -11.33
C ASP A 31 24.44 11.25 -10.82
N GLY A 32 23.96 11.72 -9.66
CA GLY A 32 24.33 13.01 -9.07
C GLY A 32 23.66 14.23 -9.72
N LYS A 33 22.68 14.03 -10.61
CA LYS A 33 21.98 15.13 -11.29
C LYS A 33 20.87 15.68 -10.39
N LEU A 34 20.83 17.00 -10.24
CA LEU A 34 19.70 17.71 -9.64
C LEU A 34 18.67 18.05 -10.72
N VAL A 35 17.41 17.63 -10.51
CA VAL A 35 16.28 18.02 -11.36
C VAL A 35 15.15 18.58 -10.52
N VAL A 36 14.44 19.57 -11.06
CA VAL A 36 13.42 20.32 -10.33
C VAL A 36 12.08 20.18 -11.04
N SER A 37 11.01 20.07 -10.25
CA SER A 37 9.65 20.23 -10.73
C SER A 37 8.91 21.26 -9.89
N ASP A 38 8.30 22.22 -10.56
CA ASP A 38 7.49 23.31 -9.99
C ASP A 38 6.01 22.93 -9.85
N ARG A 39 5.63 21.69 -10.22
CA ARG A 39 4.25 21.22 -10.15
C ARG A 39 3.79 21.10 -8.71
N VAL A 40 2.51 21.39 -8.50
CA VAL A 40 1.86 21.28 -7.18
C VAL A 40 1.84 19.84 -6.67
N VAL A 41 1.72 18.85 -7.59
CA VAL A 41 1.85 17.43 -7.27
C VAL A 41 2.79 16.80 -8.29
N VAL A 42 3.79 16.09 -7.78
CA VAL A 42 4.86 15.48 -8.56
C VAL A 42 4.83 13.97 -8.36
N ALA A 43 4.87 13.22 -9.46
CA ALA A 43 4.88 11.76 -9.43
C ALA A 43 6.30 11.24 -9.67
N LEU A 44 6.91 10.66 -8.63
CA LEU A 44 8.23 10.04 -8.68
C LEU A 44 8.13 8.57 -9.10
N CYS A 45 9.00 8.17 -10.02
CA CYS A 45 9.06 6.81 -10.54
C CYS A 45 9.71 5.85 -9.54
N THR A 46 8.99 4.81 -9.15
CA THR A 46 9.49 3.69 -8.33
C THR A 46 9.86 2.46 -9.17
N CYS A 47 9.32 2.36 -10.39
CA CYS A 47 9.47 1.16 -11.23
C CYS A 47 10.74 1.15 -12.11
N ARG A 48 11.53 2.25 -12.15
CA ARG A 48 12.75 2.43 -12.97
C ARG A 48 12.55 2.24 -14.50
N ARG A 49 11.32 2.15 -15.00
CA ARG A 49 11.00 2.02 -16.43
C ARG A 49 10.69 3.33 -17.14
N SER A 50 10.62 4.43 -16.41
CA SER A 50 10.29 5.73 -17.00
C SER A 50 11.38 6.18 -17.96
N ARG A 51 10.99 6.69 -19.13
CA ARG A 51 11.90 7.32 -20.09
C ARG A 51 12.38 8.71 -19.64
N ILE A 52 11.74 9.27 -18.63
CA ILE A 52 12.03 10.59 -18.06
C ILE A 52 12.33 10.49 -16.56
N HIS A 53 13.04 9.43 -16.16
CA HIS A 53 13.50 9.27 -14.78
C HIS A 53 14.15 10.58 -14.27
N PRO A 54 13.78 11.07 -13.07
CA PRO A 54 13.05 10.42 -11.97
C PRO A 54 11.51 10.53 -12.03
N TRP A 55 10.94 11.17 -13.06
CA TRP A 55 9.50 11.40 -13.14
C TRP A 55 8.73 10.19 -13.65
N CYS A 56 7.49 10.01 -13.20
CA CYS A 56 6.61 8.94 -13.70
C CYS A 56 5.97 9.33 -15.04
N ASP A 57 6.15 8.49 -16.06
CA ASP A 57 5.55 8.62 -17.40
C ASP A 57 4.47 7.56 -17.68
N THR A 58 3.88 6.98 -16.62
CA THR A 58 2.94 5.86 -16.65
C THR A 58 3.51 4.50 -17.08
N SER A 59 4.82 4.36 -17.33
CA SER A 59 5.46 3.07 -17.64
C SER A 59 5.30 1.99 -16.54
N HIS A 60 4.83 2.35 -15.35
CA HIS A 60 4.49 1.39 -14.31
C HIS A 60 3.30 0.49 -14.70
N ARG A 61 2.33 1.01 -15.47
CA ARG A 61 1.10 0.30 -15.87
C ARG A 61 1.31 -0.89 -16.81
N ARG A 62 2.49 -0.98 -17.43
CA ARG A 62 2.88 -2.12 -18.28
C ARG A 62 3.15 -3.40 -17.49
N ARG A 63 2.99 -3.40 -16.17
CA ARG A 63 2.97 -4.62 -15.35
C ARG A 63 1.59 -5.26 -15.47
N GLU A 64 1.56 -6.44 -16.05
CA GLU A 64 0.62 -7.49 -15.67
C GLU A 64 0.78 -7.67 -14.15
N HIS A 65 -0.32 -7.52 -13.43
CA HIS A 65 -0.37 -7.40 -11.98
C HIS A 65 0.13 -8.69 -11.30
N ILE A 66 1.41 -8.76 -10.91
CA ILE A 66 1.84 -9.67 -9.84
C ILE A 66 1.54 -8.91 -8.54
N PRO A 67 0.52 -9.31 -7.75
CA PRO A 67 0.20 -8.62 -6.51
C PRO A 67 1.41 -8.70 -5.60
N ALA A 68 1.91 -7.54 -5.19
CA ALA A 68 2.88 -7.47 -4.11
C ALA A 68 2.18 -8.01 -2.86
N ALA A 69 2.68 -9.13 -2.32
CA ALA A 69 2.26 -9.58 -1.01
C ALA A 69 2.49 -8.40 -0.05
N ALA A 70 1.40 -7.87 0.51
CA ALA A 70 1.46 -6.80 1.48
C ALA A 70 2.43 -7.21 2.58
N ASP A 71 3.54 -6.48 2.68
CA ASP A 71 4.46 -6.58 3.81
C ASP A 71 3.65 -6.33 5.08
N THR A 72 3.35 -7.42 5.76
CA THR A 72 2.75 -7.42 7.08
C THR A 72 3.83 -6.92 8.02
N VAL A 73 3.90 -5.60 8.23
CA VAL A 73 4.45 -5.07 9.47
C VAL A 73 3.48 -5.51 10.57
N ARG A 74 3.75 -6.70 11.10
CA ARG A 74 3.17 -7.19 12.35
C ARG A 74 3.67 -6.27 13.46
N ALA A 75 2.78 -5.46 14.01
CA ALA A 75 3.01 -4.80 15.29
C ALA A 75 3.37 -5.85 16.36
N PRO A 76 4.23 -5.56 17.34
CA PRO A 76 4.54 -6.51 18.40
C PRO A 76 3.28 -6.76 19.22
N ALA A 77 2.82 -8.01 19.24
CA ALA A 77 1.72 -8.43 20.11
C ALA A 77 2.22 -8.43 21.55
N CYS A 78 1.68 -7.53 22.37
CA CYS A 78 1.72 -7.68 23.82
C CYS A 78 0.83 -8.88 24.20
N GLY A 79 1.39 -9.80 24.99
CA GLY A 79 0.80 -11.11 25.25
C GLY A 79 -0.50 -11.07 26.05
N ALA A 80 -1.43 -11.94 25.69
CA ALA A 80 -2.53 -12.38 26.55
C ALA A 80 -2.62 -13.91 26.44
N GLY A 81 -2.60 -14.56 27.61
CA GLY A 81 -2.38 -15.99 27.78
C GLY A 81 -3.42 -16.89 27.13
N ALA A 82 -2.94 -18.04 26.65
CA ALA A 82 -3.76 -19.18 26.29
C ALA A 82 -4.31 -19.86 27.55
N THR A 83 -5.62 -20.08 27.60
CA THR A 83 -6.17 -21.26 28.29
C THR A 83 -7.05 -22.00 27.29
N SER A 84 -6.67 -23.24 27.01
CA SER A 84 -7.41 -24.18 26.18
C SER A 84 -8.20 -25.14 27.07
N GLY A 85 -9.38 -25.51 26.59
CA GLY A 85 -10.29 -26.50 27.19
C GLY A 85 -11.71 -25.96 27.15
N ARG A 86 -12.74 -26.64 26.62
CA ARG A 86 -13.00 -28.09 26.55
C ARG A 86 -14.16 -28.29 25.57
N GLY A 87 -14.19 -29.44 24.88
CA GLY A 87 -15.18 -29.74 23.84
C GLY A 87 -16.47 -30.41 24.32
N VAL A 88 -17.32 -30.59 23.29
CA VAL A 88 -18.46 -31.50 23.04
C VAL A 88 -19.74 -31.36 23.87
N GLU A 89 -20.86 -31.15 23.15
CA GLU A 89 -22.05 -31.99 23.23
C GLU A 89 -22.90 -31.78 21.96
N GLY A 90 -23.36 -32.88 21.39
CA GLY A 90 -24.29 -32.91 20.26
C GLY A 90 -25.51 -33.73 20.63
N THR A 91 -26.64 -33.43 19.99
CA THR A 91 -27.89 -34.21 19.87
C THR A 91 -28.76 -33.43 18.87
N ASP A 92 -29.70 -33.96 18.12
CA ASP A 92 -30.12 -35.28 17.68
C ASP A 92 -31.10 -34.98 16.52
N GLY A 93 -31.24 -35.91 15.58
CA GLY A 93 -32.00 -35.69 14.35
C GLY A 93 -33.50 -35.52 14.55
N ARG A 94 -34.13 -34.85 13.59
CA ARG A 94 -35.53 -35.14 13.23
C ARG A 94 -35.76 -34.89 11.74
N GLN A 95 -35.91 -35.99 11.02
CA GLN A 95 -36.50 -36.05 9.69
C GLN A 95 -38.00 -36.02 9.88
N ASP A 96 -38.73 -35.24 9.08
CA ASP A 96 -40.11 -35.55 8.75
C ASP A 96 -40.27 -35.32 7.25
N LYS A 97 -40.55 -36.44 6.57
CA LYS A 97 -40.92 -36.53 5.17
C LYS A 97 -42.43 -36.67 5.13
N GLU A 98 -43.12 -35.78 4.43
CA GLU A 98 -44.46 -36.07 3.91
C GLU A 98 -44.53 -35.53 2.48
N GLY A 99 -44.85 -36.42 1.55
CA GLY A 99 -44.99 -36.14 0.13
C GLY A 99 -46.40 -36.46 -0.36
N ALA A 100 -46.80 -35.68 -1.37
CA ALA A 100 -47.75 -35.99 -2.46
C ALA A 100 -49.18 -36.41 -2.04
N PRO A 101 -50.18 -36.46 -2.95
CA PRO A 101 -50.11 -36.57 -4.42
C PRO A 101 -49.92 -35.25 -5.19
#